data_AF-A0A3M1PGB4-F1
#
_entry.id   AF-A0A3M1PGB4-F1
#
_cell.length_a   1.000
_cell.length_b   1.000
_cell.length_c   1.000
_cell.angle_alpha   90.00
_cell.angle_beta   90.00
_cell.angle_gamma   90.00
#
_symmetry.space_group_name_H-M   'P 1'
#
loop_
_entity.id
_entity.type
_entity.pdbx_description
1 polymer ?
#
loop_
_entity_poly.entity_id
_entity_poly.type
_entity_poly.pdbx_seq_one_letter_code
_entity_poly.pdbx_strand_id
1 'polypeptide(L)'
;MLAQVSIVPVGTGEETKELLAKAARIVHKSELNYQLTSMGMIIEGEWDEVIALVKKCHDEVKNFAERVVTNISIDDRKDLKDRLKNNALEIEYALGESLRTNGLT
;
A
#
# COMPACT_ATOMS: atom_id res chain seq x y z
N MET A 1 -9.08 -7.55 -4.54
CA MET A 1 -8.09 -8.02 -3.53
C MET A 1 -7.55 -6.84 -2.73
N LEU A 2 -7.17 -7.02 -1.45
CA LEU A 2 -6.41 -6.03 -0.68
C LEU A 2 -4.96 -6.49 -0.51
N ALA A 3 -4.00 -5.59 -0.74
CA ALA A 3 -2.58 -5.86 -0.53
C ALA A 3 -1.95 -4.76 0.32
N GLN A 4 -1.39 -5.14 1.47
CA GLN A 4 -0.51 -4.27 2.23
C GLN A 4 0.93 -4.46 1.74
N VAL A 5 1.55 -3.37 1.30
CA VAL A 5 2.85 -3.36 0.65
C VAL A 5 3.79 -2.42 1.41
N SER A 6 4.98 -2.91 1.72
CA SER A 6 6.07 -2.11 2.28
C SER A 6 7.34 -2.37 1.48
N ILE A 7 8.00 -1.30 1.02
CA ILE A 7 9.23 -1.37 0.22
C ILE A 7 10.32 -0.64 0.99
N VAL A 8 11.35 -1.38 1.40
CA VAL A 8 12.41 -0.88 2.25
C VAL A 8 13.75 -1.01 1.52
N PRO A 9 14.36 0.10 1.08
CA PRO A 9 15.74 0.07 0.63
C PRO A 9 16.65 -0.21 1.82
N VAL A 10 17.68 -1.03 1.63
CA VAL A 10 18.64 -1.38 2.68
C VAL A 10 20.02 -0.90 2.31
N GLY A 11 20.70 -0.28 3.27
CA GLY A 11 22.02 0.33 3.07
C GLY A 11 21.95 1.77 2.57
N THR A 12 20.75 2.32 2.38
CA THR A 12 20.52 3.73 2.08
C THR A 12 20.41 4.52 3.39
N GLY A 13 21.12 5.65 3.51
CA GLY A 13 21.09 6.53 4.67
C GLY A 13 19.80 7.36 4.77
N GLU A 14 19.93 8.64 5.13
CA GLU A 14 18.80 9.57 5.37
C GLU A 14 17.89 9.79 4.15
N GLU A 15 18.33 9.44 2.93
CA GLU A 15 17.59 9.60 1.67
C GLU A 15 16.38 8.65 1.50
N THR A 16 16.12 7.79 2.49
CA THR A 16 15.01 6.82 2.45
C THR A 16 13.65 7.47 2.16
N LYS A 17 13.40 8.69 2.64
CA LYS A 17 12.13 9.42 2.40
C LYS A 17 11.91 9.75 0.93
N GLU A 18 12.95 10.15 0.21
CA GLU A 18 12.84 10.53 -1.20
C GLU A 18 12.59 9.31 -2.08
N LEU A 19 13.21 8.18 -1.74
CA LEU A 19 12.98 6.90 -2.41
C LEU A 19 11.54 6.40 -2.19
N LEU A 20 11.02 6.50 -0.96
CA LEU A 20 9.63 6.16 -0.67
C LEU A 20 8.65 7.09 -1.41
N ALA A 21 8.97 8.39 -1.53
CA ALA A 21 8.15 9.33 -2.29
C ALA A 21 8.07 8.98 -3.79
N LYS A 22 9.16 8.43 -4.37
CA LYS A 22 9.14 7.93 -5.77
C LYS A 22 8.18 6.75 -5.91
N ALA A 23 8.24 5.76 -5.02
CA ALA A 23 7.32 4.63 -5.03
C ALA A 23 5.86 5.09 -4.83
N ALA A 24 5.60 5.99 -3.87
CA ALA A 24 4.27 6.54 -3.63
C ALA A 24 3.70 7.27 -4.86
N ARG A 25 4.55 7.96 -5.63
CA ARG A 25 4.15 8.62 -6.87
C ARG A 25 3.72 7.63 -7.95
N ILE A 26 4.34 6.46 -8.04
CA ILE A 26 3.94 5.40 -8.98
C ILE A 26 2.54 4.88 -8.60
N VAL A 27 2.32 4.60 -7.31
CA VAL A 27 1.00 4.16 -6.81
C VAL A 27 -0.06 5.24 -7.06
N HIS A 28 0.24 6.50 -6.77
CA HIS A 28 -0.68 7.62 -6.99
C HIS A 28 -1.11 7.76 -8.47
N LYS A 29 -0.23 7.43 -9.43
CA LYS A 29 -0.52 7.47 -10.87
C LYS A 29 -1.21 6.21 -11.41
N SER A 30 -1.45 5.20 -10.56
CA SER A 30 -1.99 3.90 -10.99
C SER A 30 -3.51 3.90 -11.13
N GLU A 31 -4.19 4.95 -10.68
CA GLU A 31 -5.65 5.05 -10.57
C GLU A 31 -6.32 3.95 -9.71
N LEU A 32 -5.54 3.06 -9.09
CA LEU A 32 -6.05 2.08 -8.13
C LEU A 32 -6.40 2.76 -6.81
N ASN A 33 -7.42 2.25 -6.14
CA ASN A 33 -7.74 2.67 -4.78
C ASN A 33 -6.60 2.27 -3.84
N TYR A 34 -6.09 3.23 -3.07
CA TYR A 34 -5.03 2.96 -2.11
C TYR A 34 -5.12 3.87 -0.89
N GLN A 35 -4.48 3.44 0.19
CA GLN A 35 -4.31 4.21 1.41
C GLN A 35 -2.84 4.18 1.85
N LEU A 36 -2.24 5.36 2.04
CA LEU A 36 -0.92 5.48 2.62
C LEU A 36 -0.99 5.32 4.14
N THR A 37 -0.05 4.57 4.71
CA THR A 37 0.10 4.35 6.16
C THR A 37 1.53 4.68 6.59
N SER A 38 1.78 4.71 7.90
CA SER A 38 3.14 4.90 8.44
C SER A 38 4.11 3.79 8.07
N MET A 39 3.63 2.58 7.74
CA MET A 39 4.45 1.40 7.49
C MET A 39 4.51 0.96 6.01
N GLY A 40 3.77 1.64 5.14
CA GLY A 40 3.59 1.22 3.74
C GLY A 40 2.29 1.72 3.15
N MET A 41 1.75 0.98 2.18
CA MET A 41 0.51 1.31 1.49
C MET A 41 -0.42 0.10 1.47
N ILE A 42 -1.72 0.35 1.58
CA ILE A 42 -2.75 -0.67 1.33
C ILE A 42 -3.32 -0.35 -0.05
N ILE A 43 -3.29 -1.31 -0.96
CA ILE A 43 -3.74 -1.15 -2.35
C ILE A 43 -4.90 -2.13 -2.58
N GLU A 44 -5.95 -1.63 -3.20
CA GLU A 44 -7.11 -2.41 -3.63
C GLU A 44 -7.13 -2.53 -5.16
N GLY A 45 -7.24 -3.76 -5.66
CA GLY A 45 -7.28 -4.01 -7.11
C GLY A 45 -7.29 -5.51 -7.44
N GLU A 46 -7.14 -5.81 -8.72
CA GLU A 46 -6.98 -7.19 -9.21
C GLU A 46 -5.55 -7.70 -9.01
N TRP A 47 -5.38 -9.02 -8.91
CA TRP A 47 -4.09 -9.65 -8.63
C TRP A 47 -2.98 -9.14 -9.55
N ASP A 48 -3.17 -9.25 -10.87
CA ASP A 48 -2.14 -8.89 -11.85
C ASP A 48 -1.80 -7.40 -11.84
N GLU A 49 -2.80 -6.54 -11.64
CA GLU A 49 -2.61 -5.08 -11.59
C GLU A 49 -1.79 -4.67 -10.37
N VAL A 50 -2.16 -5.21 -9.20
CA VAL A 50 -1.48 -4.92 -7.94
C VAL A 50 -0.05 -5.46 -7.96
N ILE A 51 0.16 -6.71 -8.36
CA ILE A 51 1.51 -7.29 -8.41
C ILE A 51 2.39 -6.55 -9.43
N ALA A 52 1.85 -6.17 -10.59
CA ALA A 52 2.58 -5.37 -11.57
C ALA A 52 2.95 -3.97 -11.02
N LEU A 53 2.05 -3.34 -10.27
CA LEU A 53 2.32 -2.06 -9.61
C LEU A 53 3.40 -2.17 -8.54
N VAL A 54 3.34 -3.20 -7.69
CA VAL A 54 4.36 -3.44 -6.66
C VAL A 54 5.73 -3.68 -7.29
N LYS A 55 5.79 -4.46 -8.39
CA LYS A 55 7.01 -4.67 -9.15
C LYS A 55 7.60 -3.35 -9.65
N LYS A 56 6.79 -2.49 -10.29
CA LYS A 56 7.24 -1.15 -10.74
C LYS A 56 7.81 -0.32 -9.60
N CYS A 57 7.19 -0.35 -8.42
CA CYS A 57 7.68 0.37 -7.25
C CYS A 57 9.00 -0.20 -6.73
N HIS A 58 9.12 -1.54 -6.66
CA HIS A 58 10.36 -2.21 -6.26
C HIS A 58 11.51 -1.86 -7.20
N ASP A 59 11.29 -1.97 -8.51
CA ASP A 59 12.30 -1.69 -9.54
C ASP A 59 12.74 -0.21 -9.51
N GLU A 60 11.82 0.72 -9.32
CA GLU A 60 12.14 2.14 -9.18
C GLU A 60 13.06 2.41 -7.98
N VAL A 61 12.76 1.83 -6.82
CA VAL A 61 13.58 2.00 -5.61
C VAL A 61 14.94 1.32 -5.77
N LYS A 62 14.98 0.15 -6.45
CA LYS A 62 16.20 -0.61 -6.69
C LYS A 62 17.22 0.12 -7.56
N ASN A 63 16.79 1.07 -8.39
CA ASN A 63 17.71 1.93 -9.15
C ASN A 63 18.60 2.80 -8.26
N PHE A 64 18.26 2.98 -6.97
CA PHE A 64 18.96 3.86 -6.04
C PHE A 64 19.48 3.14 -4.79
N ALA A 65 19.28 1.82 -4.69
CA ALA A 65 19.67 1.02 -3.53
C ALA A 65 20.26 -0.32 -3.97
N GLU A 66 21.37 -0.74 -3.36
CA GLU A 66 21.99 -2.05 -3.65
C GLU A 66 21.06 -3.23 -3.32
N ARG A 67 20.22 -3.06 -2.30
CA ARG A 67 19.26 -4.06 -1.86
C ARG A 67 17.92 -3.42 -1.53
N VAL A 68 16.84 -4.06 -1.96
CA VAL A 68 15.47 -3.68 -1.62
C VAL A 68 14.75 -4.90 -1.07
N VAL A 69 14.12 -4.73 0.08
CA VAL A 69 13.24 -5.74 0.68
C VAL A 69 11.80 -5.26 0.50
N THR A 70 10.97 -6.11 -0.10
CA THR A 70 9.55 -5.82 -0.27
C THR A 70 8.73 -6.86 0.48
N ASN A 71 7.90 -6.39 1.40
CA ASN A 71 6.93 -7.21 2.11
C ASN A 71 5.54 -6.98 1.51
N ILE A 72 4.84 -8.06 1.20
CA ILE A 72 3.48 -8.03 0.66
C ILE A 72 2.63 -8.97 1.52
N SER A 73 1.56 -8.44 2.10
CA SER A 73 0.51 -9.23 2.75
C SER A 73 -0.77 -9.07 1.92
N ILE A 74 -1.36 -10.18 1.52
CA ILE A 74 -2.50 -10.21 0.61
C ILE A 74 -3.70 -10.85 1.28
N ASP A 75 -4.82 -10.14 1.25
CA ASP A 75 -6.14 -10.65 1.58
C ASP A 75 -6.97 -10.73 0.29
N ASP A 76 -7.04 -11.95 -0.24
CA ASP A 76 -7.80 -12.28 -1.45
C ASP A 76 -9.03 -13.11 -1.09
N ARG A 77 -10.19 -12.44 -1.02
CA ARG A 77 -11.50 -13.04 -0.81
C ARG A 77 -12.35 -12.80 -2.05
N LYS A 78 -13.03 -13.84 -2.51
CA LYS A 78 -14.05 -13.73 -3.56
C LYS A 78 -15.18 -12.80 -3.06
N ASP A 79 -15.73 -12.00 -3.98
CA ASP A 79 -17.04 -11.34 -3.86
C ASP A 79 -17.14 -10.03 -3.06
N LEU A 80 -16.03 -9.34 -2.77
CA LEU A 80 -16.07 -8.04 -2.06
C LEU A 80 -15.27 -6.94 -2.77
N LYS A 81 -15.94 -5.81 -3.07
CA LYS A 81 -15.38 -4.55 -3.58
C LYS A 81 -15.46 -3.46 -2.49
N ASP A 82 -14.72 -2.37 -2.67
CA ASP A 82 -14.64 -1.22 -1.76
C ASP A 82 -14.25 -1.60 -0.33
N ARG A 83 -13.39 -2.61 -0.22
CA ARG A 83 -13.02 -3.23 1.06
C ARG A 83 -12.19 -2.30 1.94
N LEU A 84 -11.41 -1.40 1.35
CA LEU A 84 -10.64 -0.39 2.09
C LEU A 84 -11.55 0.40 3.02
N LYS A 85 -12.70 0.88 2.51
CA LYS A 85 -13.65 1.68 3.27
C LYS A 85 -14.55 0.81 4.16
N ASN A 86 -15.07 -0.29 3.61
CA ASN A 86 -16.06 -1.12 4.30
C ASN A 86 -15.48 -1.81 5.54
N ASN A 87 -14.24 -2.29 5.50
CA ASN A 87 -13.64 -2.95 6.68
C ASN A 87 -13.55 -2.01 7.89
N ALA A 88 -13.22 -0.72 7.67
CA ALA A 88 -13.16 0.25 8.76
C ALA A 88 -14.56 0.53 9.33
N LEU A 89 -15.55 0.74 8.46
CA LEU A 89 -16.95 0.98 8.85
C LEU A 89 -17.56 -0.21 9.60
N GLU A 90 -17.29 -1.44 9.17
CA GLU A 90 -17.77 -2.65 9.85
C GLU A 90 -17.21 -2.75 11.29
N ILE A 91 -15.95 -2.39 11.49
CA ILE A 91 -15.32 -2.38 12.81
C ILE A 91 -15.93 -1.28 13.68
N GLU A 92 -16.11 -0.07 13.17
CA GLU A 92 -16.77 1.02 13.91
C GLU A 92 -18.21 0.67 14.28
N TYR A 93 -18.95 0.05 13.36
CA TYR A 93 -20.30 -0.44 13.62
C TYR A 93 -20.34 -1.49 14.73
N ALA A 94 -19.41 -2.46 14.69
CA ALA A 94 -19.28 -3.48 15.73
C ALA A 94 -18.84 -2.89 17.08
N LEU A 95 -18.02 -1.84 17.06
CA LEU A 95 -17.53 -1.14 18.25
C LEU A 95 -18.57 -0.20 18.85
N GLY A 96 -19.49 0.34 18.04
CA GLY A 96 -20.46 1.35 18.44
C GLY A 96 -19.88 2.77 18.55
N GLU A 97 -18.64 2.98 18.11
CA GLU A 97 -17.93 4.26 18.19
C GLU A 97 -17.05 4.48 16.93
N SER A 98 -16.83 5.75 16.56
CA SER A 98 -15.95 6.09 15.42
C SER A 98 -14.48 6.03 15.81
N LEU A 99 -13.65 5.47 14.92
CA LEU A 99 -12.22 5.33 15.09
C LEU A 99 -11.47 6.47 14.37
N ARG A 100 -10.22 6.72 14.82
CA ARG A 100 -9.35 7.69 14.16
C ARG A 100 -8.74 7.08 12.90
N THR A 101 -9.48 7.15 11.80
CA THR A 101 -9.01 6.73 10.49
C THR A 101 -8.45 7.93 9.72
N ASN A 102 -7.13 8.14 9.75
CA ASN A 102 -6.50 9.18 8.93
C ASN A 102 -6.76 8.88 7.44
N GLY A 103 -7.58 9.71 6.79
CA GLY A 103 -7.78 9.70 5.34
C GLY A 103 -8.86 8.76 4.78
N LEU A 104 -9.78 8.25 5.60
CA LEU A 104 -10.93 7.43 5.14
C LEU A 104 -12.26 8.22 5.00
N THR A 105 -12.23 9.55 5.15
CA THR A 105 -13.39 10.44 4.93
C THR A 105 -13.74 10.59 3.46
#